data_AF-A0A6N0HVN3-F1
#
_entry.id   AF-A0A6N0HVN3-F1
#
_cell.length_a   1.000
_cell.length_b   1.000
_cell.length_c   1.000
_cell.angle_alpha   90.00
_cell.angle_beta   90.00
_cell.angle_gamma   90.00
#
_symmetry.space_group_name_H-M   'P 1'
#
loop_
_entity.id
_entity.type
_entity.pdbx_description
1 polymer ?
#
loop_
_entity_poly.entity_id
_entity_poly.type
_entity_poly.pdbx_seq_one_letter_code
_entity_poly.pdbx_strand_id
1 'polypeptide(L)'
;MMIGKNAQGAMRLSQIVMPDDDEGLIRFFEVAPGEFDFSPIAEHRRIARIGNELRSSAQASLPIYMFKQPIIDEPGRFEILSATDAEFKNETERRRFFEHAMLQEQCSVKIVISKAAKLPIHFVDSVTDKLQQHSSHRAHKLREAIGDIEFIGDMVNITRESTEMFIDQINRR
;
A
#
# COMPACT_ATOMS: atom_id res chain seq x y z
N MET A 1 -0.09 -7.30 2.14
CA MET A 1 -1.01 -6.77 1.10
C MET A 1 -1.14 -7.74 -0.07
N MET A 2 -2.25 -7.71 -0.80
CA MET A 2 -2.54 -8.56 -1.96
C MET A 2 -2.98 -7.72 -3.14
N ILE A 3 -2.43 -8.00 -4.32
CA ILE A 3 -2.79 -7.34 -5.58
C ILE A 3 -3.32 -8.41 -6.54
N GLY A 4 -4.51 -8.15 -7.07
CA GLY A 4 -5.14 -8.99 -8.06
C GLY A 4 -5.52 -8.23 -9.32
N LYS A 5 -6.12 -8.95 -10.27
CA LYS A 5 -6.73 -8.34 -11.46
C LYS A 5 -8.21 -8.07 -11.21
N ASN A 6 -8.75 -7.04 -11.87
CA ASN A 6 -10.20 -6.87 -11.98
C ASN A 6 -10.73 -7.63 -13.22
N ALA A 7 -12.05 -7.57 -13.44
CA ALA A 7 -12.71 -8.22 -14.57
C ALA A 7 -12.19 -7.78 -15.95
N GLN A 8 -11.57 -6.59 -16.02
CA GLN A 8 -10.96 -6.02 -17.22
C GLN A 8 -9.46 -6.36 -17.34
N GLY A 9 -8.91 -7.15 -16.42
CA GLY A 9 -7.49 -7.54 -16.40
C GLY A 9 -6.53 -6.46 -15.86
N ALA A 10 -7.04 -5.33 -15.39
CA ALA A 10 -6.23 -4.28 -14.77
C ALA A 10 -5.89 -4.65 -13.32
N MET A 11 -4.66 -4.34 -12.91
CA MET A 11 -4.19 -4.63 -11.56
C MET A 11 -4.80 -3.65 -10.57
N ARG A 12 -5.20 -4.17 -9.40
CA ARG A 12 -5.75 -3.40 -8.30
C ARG A 12 -5.26 -3.95 -6.97
N LEU A 13 -5.16 -3.07 -5.98
CA LEU A 13 -5.07 -3.48 -4.60
C LEU A 13 -6.37 -4.21 -4.21
N SER A 14 -6.25 -5.47 -3.82
CA SER A 14 -7.40 -6.28 -3.40
C SER A 14 -7.61 -6.20 -1.90
N GLN A 15 -6.53 -6.36 -1.13
CA GLN A 15 -6.58 -6.36 0.33
C GLN A 15 -5.29 -5.82 0.94
N ILE A 16 -5.42 -5.13 2.07
CA ILE A 16 -4.33 -4.83 3.00
C ILE A 16 -4.66 -5.58 4.29
N VAL A 17 -3.65 -6.25 4.83
CA VAL A 17 -3.70 -6.87 6.14
C VAL A 17 -2.62 -6.18 6.96
N MET A 18 -3.03 -5.59 8.07
CA MET A 18 -2.14 -4.95 9.04
C MET A 18 -2.19 -5.83 10.28
N PRO A 19 -1.04 -6.27 10.81
CA PRO A 19 -1.02 -6.99 12.06
C PRO A 19 -1.29 -6.01 13.22
N ASP A 20 -1.97 -6.48 14.27
CA ASP A 20 -2.43 -5.64 15.38
C ASP A 20 -1.29 -5.02 16.20
N ASP A 21 -0.06 -5.50 16.03
CA ASP A 21 1.15 -5.06 16.73
C ASP A 21 1.83 -3.82 16.11
N ASP A 22 1.47 -3.42 14.89
CA ASP A 22 1.97 -2.19 14.25
C ASP A 22 1.02 -1.00 14.50
N GLU A 23 0.80 -0.69 15.78
CA GLU A 23 -0.09 0.41 16.19
C GLU A 23 0.31 1.75 15.55
N GLY A 24 1.61 2.00 15.36
CA GLY A 24 2.09 3.25 14.79
C GLY A 24 1.63 3.45 13.35
N LEU A 25 1.75 2.40 12.53
CA LEU A 25 1.36 2.47 11.12
C LEU A 25 -0.16 2.51 10.95
N ILE A 26 -0.91 1.74 11.75
CA ILE A 26 -2.38 1.77 11.75
C ILE A 26 -2.88 3.18 12.12
N ARG A 27 -2.34 3.78 13.19
CA ARG A 27 -2.71 5.14 13.63
C ARG A 27 -2.41 6.20 12.58
N PHE A 28 -1.34 6.03 11.79
CA PHE A 28 -1.05 6.96 10.70
C PHE A 28 -2.12 6.91 9.60
N PHE A 29 -2.70 5.75 9.29
CA PHE A 29 -3.76 5.67 8.29
C PHE A 29 -5.15 6.05 8.84
N GLU A 30 -5.29 6.20 10.16
CA GLU A 30 -6.51 6.73 10.78
C GLU A 30 -6.63 8.24 10.52
N VAL A 31 -7.56 8.60 9.64
CA VAL A 31 -7.82 9.99 9.20
C VAL A 31 -8.94 10.66 9.99
N ALA A 32 -9.77 9.88 10.68
CA ALA A 32 -10.76 10.29 11.67
C ALA A 32 -11.03 9.10 12.60
N PRO A 33 -11.68 9.26 13.78
CA PRO A 33 -11.90 8.16 14.71
C PRO A 33 -12.61 6.96 14.06
N GLY A 34 -11.90 5.84 13.90
CA GLY A 34 -12.37 4.62 13.25
C GLY A 34 -12.43 4.66 11.73
N GLU A 35 -11.98 5.74 11.09
CA GLU A 35 -11.91 5.89 9.64
C GLU A 35 -10.46 5.79 9.16
N PHE A 36 -10.18 4.81 8.29
CA PHE A 36 -8.84 4.54 7.77
C PHE A 36 -8.76 4.82 6.27
N ASP A 37 -7.75 5.56 5.84
CA ASP A 37 -7.49 5.85 4.42
C ASP A 37 -6.20 5.18 3.93
N PHE A 38 -6.33 4.15 3.09
CA PHE A 38 -5.20 3.49 2.42
C PHE A 38 -5.07 3.89 0.94
N SER A 39 -5.78 4.93 0.49
CA SER A 39 -5.70 5.45 -0.87
C SER A 39 -4.28 5.80 -1.34
N PRO A 40 -3.34 6.27 -0.49
CA PRO A 40 -1.94 6.45 -0.89
C PRO A 40 -1.30 5.18 -1.46
N ILE A 41 -1.66 4.01 -0.93
CA ILE A 41 -1.12 2.73 -1.37
C ILE A 41 -1.87 2.21 -2.60
N ALA A 42 -3.18 2.45 -2.64
CA ALA A 42 -4.10 1.92 -3.65
C ALA A 42 -4.01 2.64 -5.01
N GLU A 43 -3.18 3.68 -5.13
CA GLU A 43 -3.24 4.53 -6.31
C GLU A 43 -2.88 3.78 -7.61
N HIS A 44 -3.75 3.90 -8.60
CA HIS A 44 -3.75 3.07 -9.82
C HIS A 44 -2.42 3.16 -10.57
N ARG A 45 -1.84 4.36 -10.65
CA ARG A 45 -0.56 4.59 -11.33
C ARG A 45 0.59 3.86 -10.63
N ARG A 46 0.58 3.83 -9.30
CA ARG A 46 1.58 3.14 -8.47
C ARG A 46 1.47 1.63 -8.64
N ILE A 47 0.24 1.10 -8.58
CA ILE A 47 -0.03 -0.33 -8.80
C ILE A 47 0.34 -0.77 -10.23
N ALA A 48 0.00 0.02 -11.24
CA ALA A 48 0.37 -0.24 -12.63
C ALA A 48 1.90 -0.29 -12.81
N ARG A 49 2.63 0.64 -12.19
CA ARG A 49 4.09 0.68 -12.21
C ARG A 49 4.70 -0.58 -11.58
N ILE A 50 4.24 -0.96 -10.39
CA ILE A 50 4.71 -2.16 -9.69
C ILE A 50 4.52 -3.40 -10.57
N GLY A 51 3.34 -3.57 -11.15
CA GLY A 51 3.09 -4.76 -11.96
C GLY A 51 3.84 -4.77 -13.29
N ASN A 52 4.18 -3.60 -13.86
CA ASN A 52 5.10 -3.54 -15.00
C ASN A 52 6.51 -3.98 -14.62
N GLU A 53 7.01 -3.56 -13.45
CA GLU A 53 8.31 -4.00 -12.92
C GLU A 53 8.35 -5.52 -12.67
N LEU A 54 7.27 -6.09 -12.13
CA LEU A 54 7.13 -7.53 -11.88
C LEU A 54 7.00 -8.40 -13.14
N ARG A 55 6.79 -7.80 -14.31
CA ARG A 55 6.88 -8.54 -15.59
C ARG A 55 8.33 -8.89 -15.91
N SER A 56 9.26 -7.99 -15.59
CA SER A 56 10.70 -8.15 -15.85
C SER A 56 11.51 -8.62 -14.64
N SER A 57 10.98 -8.50 -13.42
CA SER A 57 11.68 -8.80 -12.18
C SER A 57 10.89 -9.76 -11.29
N ALA A 58 11.60 -10.51 -10.44
CA ALA A 58 10.97 -11.42 -9.47
C ALA A 58 10.25 -10.68 -8.33
N GLN A 59 10.72 -9.46 -8.05
CA GLN A 59 10.27 -8.59 -6.98
C GLN A 59 10.27 -7.15 -7.49
N ALA A 60 9.40 -6.33 -6.93
CA ALA A 60 9.36 -4.89 -7.13
C ALA A 60 9.28 -4.19 -5.78
N SER A 61 9.85 -2.99 -5.70
CA SER A 61 9.77 -2.18 -4.48
C SER A 61 9.44 -0.73 -4.77
N LEU A 62 8.56 -0.15 -3.97
CA LEU A 62 8.12 1.23 -4.13
C LEU A 62 8.12 1.96 -2.77
N PRO A 63 9.05 2.89 -2.54
CA PRO A 63 8.94 3.82 -1.42
C PRO A 63 7.81 4.81 -1.68
N ILE A 64 6.97 5.01 -0.66
CA ILE A 64 5.91 6.01 -0.61
C ILE A 64 6.15 6.87 0.63
N TYR A 65 6.28 8.17 0.41
CA TYR A 65 6.46 9.18 1.45
C TYR A 65 5.12 9.86 1.70
N MET A 66 4.72 10.00 2.95
CA MET A 66 3.40 10.49 3.33
C MET A 66 3.46 11.45 4.51
N PHE A 67 2.51 12.37 4.59
CA PHE A 67 2.25 13.14 5.80
C PHE A 67 0.76 13.49 5.91
N LYS A 68 0.28 13.66 7.14
CA LYS A 68 -1.08 14.11 7.42
C LYS A 68 -1.17 15.62 7.33
N GLN A 69 -2.24 16.09 6.69
CA GLN A 69 -2.60 17.49 6.66
C GLN A 69 -4.02 17.66 7.22
N PRO A 70 -4.26 18.57 8.18
CA PRO A 70 -5.61 18.85 8.66
C PRO A 70 -6.49 19.40 7.55
N ILE A 71 -7.75 18.94 7.49
CA ILE A 71 -8.76 19.51 6.58
C ILE A 71 -9.35 20.75 7.25
N ILE A 72 -9.20 21.92 6.62
CA ILE A 72 -9.53 23.23 7.21
C ILE A 72 -10.99 23.31 7.68
N ASP A 73 -11.92 22.76 6.89
CA ASP A 73 -13.36 22.85 7.14
C ASP A 73 -13.92 21.67 7.96
N GLU A 74 -13.06 20.71 8.37
CA GLU A 74 -13.46 19.47 9.05
C GLU A 74 -12.56 19.16 10.27
N PRO A 75 -12.84 19.75 11.44
CA PRO A 75 -12.03 19.56 12.65
C PRO A 75 -11.89 18.08 13.03
N GLY A 76 -10.65 17.65 13.29
CA GLY A 76 -10.35 16.26 13.65
C GLY A 76 -10.29 15.29 12.46
N ARG A 77 -10.40 15.80 11.22
CA ARG A 77 -10.20 15.03 9.99
C ARG A 77 -8.92 15.45 9.30
N PHE A 78 -8.23 14.48 8.73
CA PHE A 78 -6.95 14.65 8.05
C PHE A 78 -7.04 14.11 6.62
N GLU A 79 -6.31 14.72 5.71
CA GLU A 79 -5.96 14.11 4.42
C GLU A 79 -4.53 13.58 4.48
N ILE A 80 -4.26 12.47 3.78
CA ILE A 80 -2.91 11.93 3.64
C ILE A 80 -2.36 12.36 2.28
N LEU A 81 -1.42 13.30 2.31
CA LEU A 81 -0.66 13.66 1.11
C LEU A 81 0.48 12.66 0.94
N SER A 82 0.68 12.19 -0.28
CA SER A 82 1.64 11.13 -0.56
C SER A 82 2.35 11.28 -1.90
N ALA A 83 3.61 10.87 -1.96
CA ALA A 83 4.42 10.90 -3.17
C ALA A 83 5.41 9.72 -3.22
N THR A 84 5.84 9.38 -4.43
CA THR A 84 6.95 8.45 -4.71
C THR A 84 8.04 9.19 -5.49
N ASP A 85 9.25 8.65 -5.54
CA ASP A 85 10.37 9.32 -6.22
C ASP A 85 10.10 9.66 -7.70
N ALA A 86 9.24 8.91 -8.39
CA ALA A 86 8.91 9.17 -9.80
C ALA A 86 7.76 10.17 -10.00
N GLU A 87 7.10 10.61 -8.92
CA GLU A 87 6.01 11.59 -9.00
C GLU A 87 6.52 13.02 -8.83
N PHE A 88 7.74 13.21 -8.32
CA PHE A 88 8.39 14.51 -8.29
C PHE A 88 8.91 14.89 -9.68
N LYS A 89 8.58 16.10 -10.13
CA LYS A 89 9.05 16.63 -11.42
C LYS A 89 10.52 17.04 -11.37
N ASN A 90 10.99 17.45 -10.20
CA ASN A 90 12.36 17.88 -9.96
C ASN A 90 12.70 17.86 -8.47
N GLU A 91 13.99 18.05 -8.17
CA GLU A 91 14.54 18.04 -6.82
C GLU A 91 13.99 19.17 -5.92
N THR A 92 13.56 20.29 -6.50
CA THR A 92 12.97 21.40 -5.74
C THR A 92 11.59 21.03 -5.20
N GLU A 93 10.76 20.37 -6.02
CA GLU A 93 9.45 19.86 -5.60
C GLU A 93 9.61 18.76 -4.54
N ARG A 94 10.55 17.83 -4.77
CA ARG A 94 10.91 16.80 -3.79
C ARG A 94 11.32 17.42 -2.45
N ARG A 95 12.22 18.41 -2.45
CA ARG A 95 12.64 19.08 -1.22
C ARG A 95 11.47 19.74 -0.49
N ARG A 96 10.63 20.50 -1.21
CA ARG A 96 9.47 21.16 -0.61
C ARG A 96 8.53 20.15 0.05
N PHE A 97 8.27 19.02 -0.60
CA PHE A 97 7.45 17.96 -0.03
C PHE A 97 7.98 17.51 1.33
N PHE A 98 9.28 17.18 1.42
CA PHE A 98 9.90 16.75 2.67
C PHE A 98 10.02 17.87 3.71
N GLU A 99 10.31 19.11 3.31
CA GLU A 99 10.29 20.27 4.22
C GLU A 99 8.92 20.44 4.88
N HIS A 100 7.82 20.25 4.13
CA HIS A 100 6.48 20.31 4.70
C HIS A 100 6.19 19.07 5.56
N ALA A 101 6.57 17.87 5.10
CA ALA A 101 6.38 16.63 5.86
C ALA A 101 7.08 16.67 7.23
N MET A 102 8.27 17.28 7.34
CA MET A 102 8.99 17.45 8.61
C MET A 102 8.22 18.31 9.64
N LEU A 103 7.30 19.15 9.19
CA LEU A 103 6.48 20.00 10.05
C LEU A 103 5.16 19.33 10.45
N GLN A 104 4.90 18.12 9.96
CA GLN A 104 3.65 17.39 10.13
C GLN A 104 3.91 16.00 10.74
N GLU A 105 2.82 15.30 11.06
CA GLU A 105 2.89 13.86 11.30
C GLU A 105 3.19 13.17 9.97
N GLN A 106 4.39 12.60 9.84
CA GLN A 106 4.85 11.94 8.62
C GLN A 106 5.00 10.43 8.80
N CYS A 107 4.87 9.70 7.69
CA CYS A 107 5.13 8.28 7.61
C CYS A 107 5.66 7.95 6.23
N SER A 108 6.72 7.16 6.18
CA SER A 108 7.23 6.61 4.92
C SER A 108 7.17 5.10 4.98
N VAL A 109 6.68 4.49 3.91
CA VAL A 109 6.62 3.05 3.78
C VAL A 109 7.30 2.59 2.50
N LYS A 110 7.97 1.45 2.56
CA LYS A 110 8.44 0.73 1.39
C LYS A 110 7.52 -0.45 1.16
N ILE A 111 6.81 -0.40 0.05
CA ILE A 111 6.05 -1.54 -0.43
C ILE A 111 7.01 -2.49 -1.13
N VAL A 112 6.99 -3.77 -0.75
CA VAL A 112 7.80 -4.81 -1.36
C VAL A 112 6.87 -5.91 -1.85
N ILE A 113 6.83 -6.15 -3.16
CA ILE A 113 5.85 -7.05 -3.78
C ILE A 113 6.57 -8.11 -4.61
N SER A 114 6.07 -9.33 -4.56
CA SER A 114 6.53 -10.48 -5.35
C SER A 114 5.34 -11.22 -5.97
N LYS A 115 5.64 -12.11 -6.93
CA LYS A 115 4.63 -13.00 -7.51
C LYS A 115 4.05 -13.92 -6.45
N ALA A 116 2.73 -13.97 -6.38
CA ALA A 116 2.04 -14.91 -5.52
C ALA A 116 2.36 -16.34 -5.98
N ALA A 117 2.70 -17.22 -5.04
CA ALA A 117 2.76 -18.64 -5.33
C ALA A 117 1.35 -19.13 -5.68
N LYS A 118 1.23 -19.92 -6.75
CA LYS A 118 -0.04 -20.58 -7.06
C LYS A 118 -0.34 -21.60 -5.98
N LEU A 119 -1.43 -21.39 -5.25
CA LEU A 119 -1.90 -22.36 -4.28
C LEU A 119 -2.40 -23.62 -5.02
N PRO A 120 -2.04 -24.83 -4.55
CA PRO A 120 -2.61 -26.05 -5.10
C PRO A 120 -4.13 -26.07 -4.94
N ILE A 121 -4.86 -26.48 -5.98
CA ILE A 121 -6.34 -26.48 -6.00
C ILE A 121 -6.91 -27.27 -4.82
N HIS A 122 -6.33 -28.42 -4.48
CA HIS A 122 -6.77 -29.25 -3.35
C HIS A 122 -6.68 -28.51 -1.99
N PHE A 123 -5.70 -27.61 -1.83
CA PHE A 123 -5.59 -26.79 -0.63
C PHE A 123 -6.72 -25.77 -0.57
N VAL A 124 -6.96 -25.05 -1.66
CA VAL A 124 -8.06 -24.09 -1.78
C VAL A 124 -9.41 -24.77 -1.53
N ASP A 125 -9.62 -25.96 -2.09
CA ASP A 125 -10.82 -26.77 -1.89
C ASP A 125 -10.98 -27.14 -0.41
N SER A 126 -9.95 -27.68 0.24
CA SER A 126 -10.02 -28.06 1.66
C SER A 126 -10.40 -26.90 2.59
N VAL A 127 -9.97 -25.68 2.27
CA VAL A 127 -10.25 -24.47 3.06
C VAL A 127 -11.66 -23.93 2.75
N THR A 128 -12.14 -24.12 1.52
CA THR A 128 -13.46 -23.64 1.07
C THR A 128 -14.59 -24.64 1.28
N ASP A 129 -14.30 -25.91 1.54
CA ASP A 129 -15.30 -26.99 1.68
C ASP A 129 -16.31 -26.71 2.78
N LYS A 130 -15.86 -26.23 3.95
CA LYS A 130 -16.76 -25.82 5.04
C LYS A 130 -17.67 -24.69 4.60
N LEU A 131 -17.15 -23.72 3.87
CA LEU A 131 -17.94 -22.60 3.35
C LEU A 131 -18.91 -23.06 2.26
N GLN A 132 -18.51 -24.02 1.42
CA GLN A 132 -19.32 -24.61 0.35
C GLN A 132 -20.57 -25.30 0.92
N GLN A 133 -20.43 -26.01 2.04
CA GLN A 133 -21.54 -26.68 2.73
C GLN A 133 -22.61 -25.71 3.26
N HIS A 134 -22.19 -24.50 3.67
CA HIS A 134 -23.11 -23.48 4.18
C HIS A 134 -23.60 -22.50 3.10
N SER A 135 -22.78 -22.23 2.09
CA SER A 135 -23.07 -21.25 1.05
C SER A 135 -22.16 -21.43 -0.17
N SER A 136 -22.62 -22.23 -1.14
CA SER A 136 -21.97 -22.44 -2.45
C SER A 136 -21.55 -21.14 -3.15
N HIS A 137 -22.43 -20.13 -3.15
CA HIS A 137 -22.14 -18.84 -3.79
C HIS A 137 -20.93 -18.12 -3.20
N ARG A 138 -20.84 -18.06 -1.86
CA ARG A 138 -19.71 -17.43 -1.15
C ARG A 138 -18.41 -18.22 -1.33
N ALA A 139 -18.47 -19.55 -1.35
CA ALA A 139 -17.32 -20.39 -1.62
C ALA A 139 -16.79 -20.20 -3.05
N HIS A 140 -17.68 -20.08 -4.03
CA HIS A 140 -17.30 -19.76 -5.41
C HIS A 140 -16.60 -18.38 -5.50
N LYS A 141 -17.19 -17.34 -4.91
CA LYS A 141 -16.58 -16.01 -4.85
C LYS A 141 -15.21 -16.00 -4.18
N LEU A 142 -15.03 -16.78 -3.12
CA LEU A 142 -13.73 -16.89 -2.43
C LEU A 142 -12.69 -17.60 -3.32
N ARG A 143 -13.09 -18.68 -4.03
CA ARG A 143 -12.21 -19.33 -5.02
C ARG A 143 -11.77 -18.37 -6.12
N GLU A 144 -12.70 -17.59 -6.69
CA GLU A 144 -12.38 -16.57 -7.69
C GLU A 144 -11.43 -15.52 -7.12
N ALA A 145 -11.72 -14.99 -5.93
CA ALA A 145 -10.86 -14.00 -5.29
C ALA A 145 -9.44 -14.53 -5.01
N ILE A 146 -9.29 -15.80 -4.62
CA ILE A 146 -7.98 -16.44 -4.44
C ILE A 146 -7.28 -16.61 -5.80
N GLY A 147 -8.02 -17.03 -6.83
CA GLY A 147 -7.49 -17.21 -8.19
C GLY A 147 -7.04 -15.90 -8.85
N ASP A 148 -7.66 -14.78 -8.47
CA ASP A 148 -7.34 -13.44 -8.99
C ASP A 148 -6.09 -12.83 -8.36
N ILE A 149 -5.57 -13.39 -7.26
CA ILE A 149 -4.35 -12.89 -6.61
C ILE A 149 -3.14 -13.24 -7.48
N GLU A 150 -2.49 -12.21 -8.01
CA GLU A 150 -1.28 -12.35 -8.84
C GLU A 150 -0.01 -12.03 -8.04
N PHE A 151 -0.12 -11.11 -7.07
CA PHE A 151 1.01 -10.65 -6.29
C PHE A 151 0.66 -10.51 -4.82
N ILE A 152 1.67 -10.75 -3.99
CA ILE A 152 1.64 -10.55 -2.55
C ILE A 152 2.78 -9.62 -2.18
N GLY A 153 2.61 -8.88 -1.10
CA GLY A 153 3.68 -8.02 -0.64
C GLY A 153 3.54 -7.58 0.79
N ASP A 154 4.59 -6.96 1.26
CA ASP A 154 4.72 -6.44 2.61
C ASP A 154 4.88 -4.92 2.54
N MET A 155 4.42 -4.28 3.60
CA MET A 155 4.63 -2.87 3.82
C MET A 155 5.63 -2.73 4.97
N VAL A 156 6.75 -2.07 4.70
CA VAL A 156 7.82 -1.87 5.67
C VAL A 156 7.86 -0.40 6.03
N ASN A 157 7.72 -0.06 7.31
CA ASN A 157 7.92 1.31 7.77
C ASN A 157 9.40 1.69 7.60
N ILE A 158 9.64 2.75 6.82
CA ILE A 158 10.98 3.31 6.53
C ILE A 158 11.06 4.79 6.92
N THR A 159 10.20 5.25 7.83
CA THR A 159 10.08 6.67 8.20
C THR A 159 11.41 7.22 8.70
N ARG A 160 12.10 6.47 9.56
CA ARG A 160 13.39 6.87 10.12
C ARG A 160 14.46 6.99 9.03
N GLU A 161 14.61 5.97 8.20
CA GLU A 161 15.58 5.93 7.11
C GLU A 161 15.34 7.07 6.11
N SER A 162 14.08 7.31 5.75
CA SER A 162 13.73 8.40 4.83
C SER A 162 14.04 9.78 5.41
N THR A 163 13.84 9.97 6.72
CA THR A 163 14.11 11.22 7.42
C THR A 163 15.60 11.48 7.50
N GLU A 164 16.40 10.48 7.91
CA GLU A 164 17.87 10.57 7.96
C GLU A 164 18.45 10.91 6.58
N MET A 165 17.99 10.23 5.52
CA MET A 165 18.41 10.52 4.15
C MET A 165 18.11 11.95 3.72
N PHE A 166 16.95 12.50 4.10
CA PHE A 166 16.56 13.86 3.76
C PHE A 166 17.40 14.91 4.50
N ILE A 167 17.60 14.73 5.80
CA ILE A 167 18.44 15.62 6.63
C ILE A 167 19.87 15.66 6.09
N ASP A 168 20.43 14.51 5.74
CA ASP A 168 21.77 14.42 5.13
C ASP A 168 21.86 15.20 3.80
N GLN A 169 20.80 15.18 2.99
CA GLN A 169 20.76 15.90 1.72
C GLN A 169 20.68 17.42 1.89
N ILE A 170 20.03 17.90 2.95
CA ILE A 170 20.02 19.33 3.31
C ILE A 170 21.41 19.77 3.77
N ASN A 171 22.04 18.99 4.67
CA ASN A 171 23.31 19.37 5.30
C ASN A 171 24.53 19.34 4.36
N ARG A 172 24.42 18.72 3.18
CA ARG A 172 25.48 18.66 2.17
C ARG A 172 25.47 19.84 1.18
N ARG A 173 24.65 20.87 1.41
CA ARG A 173 24.58 22.11 0.61
C ARG A 173 25.19 23.28 1.37
#